data_AF-A0A212J025-F1
#
_entry.id   AF-A0A212J025-F1
#
_cell.length_a   1.000
_cell.length_b   1.000
_cell.length_c   1.000
_cell.angle_alpha   90.00
_cell.angle_beta   90.00
_cell.angle_gamma   90.00
#
_symmetry.space_group_name_H-M   'P 1'
#
loop_
_entity.id
_entity.type
_entity.pdbx_description
1 polymer ?
#
loop_
_entity_poly.entity_id
_entity_poly.type
_entity_poly.pdbx_seq_one_letter_code
_entity_poly.pdbx_strand_id
1 'polypeptide(L)'
;MRHPINIFSLVLVCCILVLPLMAAAAEPQSRRVEVYPSPVTVSVPETVGDGTAFPCSFKASGLASVTVTFLKSSITAPADKNGEAVVLLPVPLDQPDTDAPLTWKASFTAALGAYAMPASGTATVKIRERSYPVQKLTVAPKYVTPDPELQERIEQERKLMGAALNTRSGTRHWSLPMARPVPGRITSLYGLRRVLNGQPRSAHKGLDFRGAEGSPITAIADGTVVLAGDFYYAGKFVVLDHGLGVVSISMHMSEVIARQGQAVKTGETIGLVGSTGRSTGPHLHLGVSVLGQSIDALTLLRLTEEDKAVYAAMMQSASEAPPQKTVKKTGGSAKKKSAPAPIKKSGKKADQKTAGKPAARSTQTGTGSTGPKQGTQ
;
A
#
# COMPACT_ATOMS: atom_id res chain seq x y z
N MET A 1 34.74 84.14 42.67
CA MET A 1 34.13 84.35 44.01
C MET A 1 32.67 84.71 43.82
N ARG A 2 31.79 84.22 44.72
CA ARG A 2 30.40 84.67 44.99
C ARG A 2 29.40 84.75 43.81
N HIS A 3 28.43 83.83 43.84
CA HIS A 3 27.05 84.07 43.40
C HIS A 3 26.41 85.21 44.22
N PRO A 4 25.19 85.66 43.88
CA PRO A 4 24.07 85.04 44.59
C PRO A 4 22.93 84.53 43.68
N ILE A 5 22.31 83.47 44.18
CA ILE A 5 20.99 82.97 43.78
C ILE A 5 19.94 83.96 44.29
N ASN A 6 18.79 84.08 43.63
CA ASN A 6 17.59 84.59 44.29
C ASN A 6 16.36 83.72 43.98
N ILE A 7 15.55 83.49 45.00
CA ILE A 7 14.37 82.63 45.04
C ILE A 7 13.24 83.52 45.58
N PHE A 8 12.02 83.46 45.03
CA PHE A 8 10.75 83.35 45.79
C PHE A 8 9.49 83.39 44.90
N SER A 9 8.46 82.66 45.37
CA SER A 9 7.01 82.73 45.13
C SER A 9 6.45 83.07 43.72
N LEU A 10 5.64 82.19 43.10
CA LEU A 10 4.30 81.73 43.51
C LEU A 10 3.23 82.83 43.41
N VAL A 11 2.53 82.87 42.26
CA VAL A 11 1.15 83.40 42.16
C VAL A 11 0.30 82.37 41.41
N LEU A 12 -0.75 81.91 42.08
CA LEU A 12 -1.78 81.02 41.56
C LEU A 12 -2.81 81.84 40.78
N VAL A 13 -3.02 81.57 39.49
CA VAL A 13 -4.20 82.05 38.76
C VAL A 13 -4.92 80.86 38.13
N CYS A 14 -6.20 80.74 38.47
CA CYS A 14 -7.08 79.68 38.02
C CYS A 14 -7.57 79.98 36.59
N CYS A 15 -7.25 79.11 35.64
CA CYS A 15 -7.91 79.08 34.32
C CYS A 15 -8.53 77.70 34.11
N ILE A 16 -9.84 77.64 34.34
CA ILE A 16 -10.72 76.60 33.81
C ILE A 16 -10.67 76.69 32.27
N LEU A 17 -10.51 75.57 31.56
CA LEU A 17 -11.26 75.21 30.34
C LEU A 17 -10.77 73.89 29.71
N VAL A 18 -11.75 73.01 29.44
CA VAL A 18 -11.77 71.92 28.44
C VAL A 18 -10.65 70.87 28.45
N LEU A 19 -10.98 69.69 28.98
CA LEU A 19 -10.35 68.42 28.59
C LEU A 19 -10.69 68.08 27.13
N PRO A 20 -9.71 67.88 26.24
CA PRO A 20 -9.94 67.14 25.01
C PRO A 20 -9.88 65.65 25.34
N LEU A 21 -11.04 64.97 25.30
CA LEU A 21 -11.11 63.51 25.28
C LEU A 21 -10.60 63.03 23.90
N MET A 22 -9.29 63.06 23.70
CA MET A 22 -8.66 62.39 22.57
C MET A 22 -8.71 60.90 22.83
N ALA A 23 -9.73 60.25 22.28
CA ALA A 23 -9.74 58.81 22.14
C ALA A 23 -8.45 58.40 21.41
N ALA A 24 -7.61 57.62 22.10
CA ALA A 24 -6.50 56.95 21.45
C ALA A 24 -7.10 55.94 20.46
N ALA A 25 -7.30 56.37 19.22
CA ALA A 25 -7.58 55.48 18.11
C ALA A 25 -6.35 54.58 17.96
N ALA A 26 -6.41 53.41 18.59
CA ALA A 26 -5.42 52.37 18.38
C ALA A 26 -5.42 52.06 16.88
N GLU A 27 -4.36 52.50 16.19
CA GLU A 27 -4.13 52.13 14.80
C GLU A 27 -4.27 50.60 14.69
N PRO A 28 -4.92 50.09 13.63
CA PRO A 28 -4.94 48.66 13.41
C PRO A 28 -3.50 48.22 13.14
N GLN A 29 -2.82 47.76 14.19
CA GLN A 29 -1.49 47.16 14.09
C GLN A 29 -1.55 46.16 12.96
N SER A 30 -0.83 46.45 11.87
CA SER A 30 -0.75 45.58 10.72
C SER A 30 -0.10 44.29 11.20
N ARG A 31 -0.95 43.31 11.52
CA ARG A 31 -0.52 42.05 12.10
C ARG A 31 0.25 41.31 11.02
N ARG A 32 1.54 41.61 10.96
CA ARG A 32 2.52 40.96 10.10
C ARG A 32 2.51 39.50 10.50
N VAL A 33 1.73 38.70 9.78
CA VAL A 33 1.75 37.25 9.93
C VAL A 33 3.13 36.84 9.45
N GLU A 34 4.05 36.63 10.39
CA GLU A 34 5.29 35.95 10.13
C GLU A 34 4.92 34.57 9.60
N VAL A 35 5.08 34.40 8.29
CA VAL A 35 5.05 33.08 7.66
C VAL A 35 6.35 32.41 8.08
N TYR A 36 6.32 31.79 9.26
CA TYR A 36 7.41 30.93 9.71
C TYR A 36 7.68 29.90 8.60
N PRO A 37 8.93 29.76 8.11
CA PRO A 37 9.24 28.69 7.18
C PRO A 37 8.85 27.39 7.86
N SER A 38 8.11 26.54 7.13
CA SER A 38 7.42 25.40 7.73
C SER A 38 8.40 24.58 8.59
N PRO A 39 8.10 24.33 9.89
CA PRO A 39 9.03 23.66 10.81
C PRO A 39 9.25 22.17 10.49
N VAL A 40 8.65 21.68 9.40
CA VAL A 40 8.76 20.32 8.90
C VAL A 40 9.89 20.23 7.88
N THR A 41 10.97 19.57 8.27
CA THR A 41 11.97 19.07 7.31
C THR A 41 11.35 17.93 6.52
N VAL A 42 11.41 18.02 5.19
CA VAL A 42 10.82 17.03 4.27
C VAL A 42 11.93 16.42 3.43
N SER A 43 12.01 15.09 3.39
CA SER A 43 12.89 14.36 2.48
C SER A 43 12.07 13.56 1.47
N VAL A 44 12.29 13.86 0.18
CA VAL A 44 11.64 13.26 -0.98
C VAL A 44 12.72 13.12 -2.06
N PRO A 45 12.82 11.98 -2.77
CA PRO A 45 13.76 11.85 -3.88
C PRO A 45 13.37 12.77 -5.06
N GLU A 46 14.37 13.32 -5.75
CA GLU A 46 14.12 14.13 -6.95
C GLU A 46 13.53 13.29 -8.09
N THR A 47 14.05 12.06 -8.28
CA THR A 47 13.69 11.16 -9.39
C THR A 47 13.40 9.75 -8.88
N VAL A 48 12.38 9.10 -9.46
CA VAL A 48 11.96 7.73 -9.14
C VAL A 48 11.60 6.96 -10.41
N GLY A 49 11.84 5.66 -10.40
CA GLY A 49 11.42 4.77 -11.49
C GLY A 49 9.95 4.37 -11.37
N ASP A 50 9.29 4.11 -12.50
CA ASP A 50 7.99 3.43 -12.51
C ASP A 50 8.06 2.05 -11.82
N GLY A 51 6.92 1.51 -11.38
CA GLY A 51 6.87 0.22 -10.68
C GLY A 51 7.63 0.14 -9.35
N THR A 52 8.21 1.22 -8.84
CA THR A 52 8.95 1.25 -7.55
C THR A 52 8.08 1.79 -6.41
N ALA A 53 8.60 1.78 -5.18
CA ALA A 53 8.13 2.66 -4.11
C ALA A 53 9.29 3.45 -3.52
N PHE A 54 9.03 4.67 -3.06
CA PHE A 54 10.05 5.53 -2.46
C PHE A 54 9.68 6.01 -1.06
N PRO A 55 10.64 6.13 -0.15
CA PRO A 55 10.40 6.70 1.17
C PRO A 55 10.19 8.22 1.06
N CYS A 56 9.29 8.73 1.88
CA CYS A 56 9.11 10.15 2.14
C CYS A 56 9.10 10.36 3.65
N SER A 57 10.00 11.18 4.18
CA SER A 57 10.13 11.44 5.61
C SER A 57 9.87 12.90 5.97
N PHE A 58 9.24 13.09 7.13
CA PHE A 58 8.84 14.37 7.68
C PHE A 58 9.34 14.45 9.12
N LYS A 59 10.01 15.55 9.47
CA LYS A 59 10.55 15.72 10.82
C LYS A 59 10.31 17.12 11.34
N ALA A 60 9.67 17.22 12.50
CA ALA A 60 9.47 18.48 13.22
C ALA A 60 9.31 18.24 14.72
N SER A 61 9.67 19.22 15.54
CA SER A 61 9.32 19.18 16.97
C SER A 61 7.80 19.25 17.13
N GLY A 62 7.24 18.41 18.00
CA GLY A 62 5.80 18.32 18.23
C GLY A 62 4.98 17.76 17.06
N LEU A 63 5.60 17.17 16.04
CA LEU A 63 4.87 16.52 14.95
C LEU A 63 3.99 15.38 15.51
N ALA A 64 2.72 15.34 15.12
CA ALA A 64 1.78 14.31 15.55
C ALA A 64 1.47 13.31 14.43
N SER A 65 1.16 13.81 13.23
CA SER A 65 0.97 12.97 12.04
C SER A 65 1.10 13.78 10.75
N VAL A 66 1.40 13.10 9.64
CA VAL A 66 1.42 13.68 8.30
C VAL A 66 0.55 12.88 7.35
N THR A 67 -0.37 13.57 6.67
CA THR A 67 -1.09 13.05 5.50
C THR A 67 -0.32 13.43 4.24
N VAL A 68 -0.01 12.44 3.40
CA VAL A 68 0.72 12.62 2.14
C VAL A 68 -0.13 12.08 1.00
N THR A 69 -0.18 12.83 -0.11
CA THR A 69 -0.89 12.45 -1.32
C THR A 69 0.04 12.59 -2.53
N PHE A 70 0.14 11.50 -3.31
CA PHE A 70 0.97 11.40 -4.50
C PHE A 70 0.27 10.51 -5.54
N LEU A 71 0.18 10.98 -6.79
CA LEU A 71 -0.63 10.37 -7.84
C LEU A 71 -2.08 10.10 -7.35
N LYS A 72 -2.49 8.82 -7.27
CA LYS A 72 -3.81 8.38 -6.75
C LYS A 72 -3.74 7.86 -5.31
N SER A 73 -2.56 7.85 -4.71
CA SER A 73 -2.29 7.30 -3.39
C SER A 73 -2.36 8.40 -2.34
N SER A 74 -3.03 8.11 -1.22
CA SER A 74 -3.01 8.95 -0.02
C SER A 74 -2.90 8.07 1.23
N ILE A 75 -2.13 8.54 2.21
CA ILE A 75 -1.88 7.86 3.48
C ILE A 75 -1.60 8.89 4.57
N THR A 76 -2.06 8.61 5.80
CA THR A 76 -1.69 9.35 7.00
C THR A 76 -0.80 8.47 7.86
N ALA A 77 0.36 8.98 8.26
CA ALA A 77 1.28 8.31 9.18
C ALA A 77 1.42 9.11 10.48
N PRO A 78 1.35 8.46 11.66
CA PRO A 78 1.75 9.10 12.91
C PRO A 78 3.26 9.37 12.90
N ALA A 79 3.67 10.41 13.61
CA ALA A 79 5.08 10.61 13.94
C ALA A 79 5.49 9.69 15.09
N ASP A 80 6.77 9.34 15.14
CA ASP A 80 7.37 8.64 16.27
C ASP A 80 7.67 9.60 17.44
N LYS A 81 8.21 9.05 18.53
CA LYS A 81 8.63 9.81 19.73
C LYS A 81 9.68 10.90 19.48
N ASN A 82 10.35 10.89 18.31
CA ASN A 82 11.36 11.85 17.91
C ASN A 82 10.78 12.94 16.98
N GLY A 83 9.46 12.93 16.75
CA GLY A 83 8.80 13.84 15.81
C GLY A 83 9.03 13.47 14.35
N GLU A 84 9.31 12.20 14.03
CA GLU A 84 9.57 11.73 12.67
C GLU A 84 8.46 10.81 12.14
N ALA A 85 7.83 11.20 11.03
CA ALA A 85 6.86 10.39 10.29
C ALA A 85 7.48 9.94 8.95
N VAL A 86 7.31 8.66 8.58
CA VAL A 86 7.86 8.12 7.32
C VAL A 86 6.80 7.26 6.64
N VAL A 87 6.61 7.47 5.32
CA VAL A 87 5.71 6.69 4.46
C VAL A 87 6.47 6.12 3.28
N LEU A 88 5.95 5.03 2.71
CA LEU A 88 6.31 4.56 1.37
C LEU A 88 5.20 4.97 0.39
N LEU A 89 5.59 5.57 -0.74
CA LEU A 89 4.67 5.98 -1.80
C LEU A 89 4.95 5.16 -3.07
N PRO A 90 3.94 4.51 -3.67
CA PRO A 90 4.14 3.69 -4.85
C PRO A 90 4.10 4.53 -6.13
N VAL A 91 4.91 4.11 -7.09
CA VAL A 91 4.78 4.47 -8.50
C VAL A 91 4.22 3.23 -9.23
N PRO A 92 3.06 3.31 -9.91
CA PRO A 92 2.57 2.17 -10.67
C PRO A 92 3.55 1.73 -11.76
N LEU A 93 3.55 0.43 -12.08
CA LEU A 93 4.17 -0.07 -13.31
C LEU A 93 3.46 0.56 -14.52
N ASP A 94 4.24 0.90 -15.56
CA ASP A 94 3.78 1.58 -16.77
C ASP A 94 3.20 2.98 -16.52
N GLN A 95 3.62 3.63 -15.41
CA GLN A 95 3.37 5.04 -15.16
C GLN A 95 4.25 5.88 -16.09
N PRO A 96 3.68 6.69 -17.01
CA PRO A 96 4.46 7.49 -17.95
C PRO A 96 5.33 8.53 -17.26
N ASP A 97 6.42 8.90 -17.93
CA ASP A 97 7.27 10.05 -17.61
C ASP A 97 6.43 11.27 -17.26
N THR A 98 6.63 11.81 -16.06
CA THR A 98 5.85 12.91 -15.51
C THR A 98 6.58 13.49 -14.32
N ASP A 99 6.60 14.82 -14.21
CA ASP A 99 7.06 15.53 -13.03
C ASP A 99 5.84 15.72 -12.11
N ALA A 100 5.64 14.75 -11.21
CA ALA A 100 4.41 14.58 -10.45
C ALA A 100 4.41 15.40 -9.14
N PRO A 101 3.35 16.15 -8.83
CA PRO A 101 3.23 16.84 -7.55
C PRO A 101 2.96 15.84 -6.42
N LEU A 102 3.77 15.94 -5.36
CA LEU A 102 3.52 15.38 -4.04
C LEU A 102 2.99 16.51 -3.15
N THR A 103 1.88 16.26 -2.46
CA THR A 103 1.30 17.21 -1.51
C THR A 103 1.28 16.60 -0.11
N TRP A 104 1.47 17.41 0.92
CA TRP A 104 1.45 16.92 2.30
C TRP A 104 0.83 17.93 3.26
N LYS A 105 0.26 17.41 4.35
CA LYS A 105 -0.33 18.17 5.46
C LYS A 105 0.12 17.56 6.78
N ALA A 106 0.79 18.34 7.60
CA ALA A 106 1.26 17.97 8.92
C ALA A 106 0.32 18.52 10.02
N SER A 107 0.09 17.69 11.02
CA SER A 107 -0.57 18.04 12.28
C SER A 107 0.43 17.92 13.42
N PHE A 108 0.20 18.70 14.48
CA PHE A 108 1.10 18.83 15.61
C PHE A 108 0.34 18.64 16.91
N THR A 109 1.00 18.10 17.93
CA THR A 109 0.46 18.11 19.29
C THR A 109 0.52 19.54 19.84
N ALA A 110 -0.62 20.05 20.32
CA ALA A 110 -0.66 21.35 20.97
C ALA A 110 0.18 21.30 22.26
N ALA A 111 1.25 22.09 22.31
CA ALA A 111 1.88 22.42 23.58
C ALA A 111 0.90 23.25 24.41
N LEU A 112 0.87 23.03 25.73
CA LEU A 112 0.01 23.79 26.66
C LEU A 112 0.21 25.30 26.46
N GLY A 113 -0.80 25.98 25.92
CA GLY A 113 -0.81 27.42 25.66
C GLY A 113 -0.56 27.86 24.21
N ALA A 114 -0.19 26.96 23.29
CA ALA A 114 0.06 27.31 21.88
C ALA A 114 -0.84 26.51 20.92
N TYR A 115 -1.63 27.22 20.10
CA TYR A 115 -2.34 26.62 18.97
C TYR A 115 -1.32 26.15 17.93
N ALA A 116 -1.08 24.84 17.88
CA ALA A 116 -0.19 24.25 16.91
C ALA A 116 -0.87 24.22 15.52
N MET A 117 -0.59 25.25 14.72
CA MET A 117 -1.19 25.42 13.40
C MET A 117 -0.76 24.28 12.45
N PRO A 118 -1.68 23.73 11.64
CA PRO A 118 -1.32 22.70 10.66
C PRO A 118 -0.39 23.29 9.60
N ALA A 119 0.69 22.59 9.29
CA ALA A 119 1.58 22.95 8.19
C ALA A 119 1.21 22.17 6.93
N SER A 120 1.48 22.72 5.75
CA SER A 120 1.33 21.98 4.50
C SER A 120 2.33 22.47 3.47
N GLY A 121 2.58 21.64 2.45
CA GLY A 121 3.51 21.97 1.39
C GLY A 121 3.41 21.02 0.20
N THR A 122 4.24 21.31 -0.79
CA THR A 122 4.34 20.55 -2.03
C THR A 122 5.80 20.24 -2.36
N ALA A 123 6.02 19.13 -3.04
CA ALA A 123 7.28 18.78 -3.68
C ALA A 123 6.97 18.24 -5.08
N THR A 124 7.98 18.20 -5.96
CA THR A 124 7.85 17.59 -7.30
C THR A 124 8.75 16.37 -7.38
N VAL A 125 8.21 15.24 -7.82
CA VAL A 125 8.95 14.00 -8.02
C VAL A 125 8.95 13.65 -9.50
N LYS A 126 10.14 13.55 -10.09
CA LYS A 126 10.34 13.17 -11.49
C LYS A 126 10.16 11.66 -11.63
N ILE A 127 9.03 11.23 -12.17
CA ILE A 127 8.82 9.81 -12.52
C ILE A 127 9.45 9.57 -13.88
N ARG A 128 10.25 8.50 -14.00
CA ARG A 128 10.85 8.06 -15.26
C ARG A 128 10.56 6.58 -15.51
N GLU A 129 10.20 6.24 -16.75
CA GLU A 129 9.96 4.87 -17.19
C GLU A 129 11.23 4.03 -17.03
N ARG A 130 11.11 2.86 -16.40
CA ARG A 130 12.13 1.82 -16.45
C ARG A 130 11.80 0.88 -17.58
N SER A 131 12.83 0.36 -18.24
CA SER A 131 12.65 -0.69 -19.23
C SER A 131 12.73 -2.06 -18.56
N TYR A 132 11.86 -2.99 -18.99
CA TYR A 132 11.66 -4.30 -18.36
C TYR A 132 11.91 -5.46 -19.34
N PRO A 133 12.49 -6.57 -18.88
CA PRO A 133 12.85 -7.69 -19.75
C PRO A 133 11.61 -8.36 -20.37
N VAL A 134 11.72 -8.77 -21.63
CA VAL A 134 10.68 -9.50 -22.37
C VAL A 134 11.16 -10.91 -22.71
N GLN A 135 10.52 -11.93 -22.14
CA GLN A 135 10.81 -13.34 -22.41
C GLN A 135 9.78 -13.91 -23.41
N LYS A 136 10.23 -14.36 -24.58
CA LYS A 136 9.37 -15.03 -25.58
C LYS A 136 9.52 -16.55 -25.44
N LEU A 137 8.41 -17.27 -25.27
CA LEU A 137 8.40 -18.73 -25.11
C LEU A 137 7.30 -19.35 -25.97
N THR A 138 7.54 -20.59 -26.42
CA THR A 138 6.56 -21.44 -27.09
C THR A 138 6.16 -22.56 -26.15
N VAL A 139 4.87 -22.71 -25.86
CA VAL A 139 4.33 -23.66 -24.85
C VAL A 139 3.08 -24.36 -25.38
N ALA A 140 2.79 -25.58 -24.93
CA ALA A 140 1.60 -26.29 -25.38
C ALA A 140 0.30 -25.56 -24.93
N PRO A 141 -0.78 -25.52 -25.75
CA PRO A 141 -1.99 -24.75 -25.45
C PRO A 141 -2.68 -25.08 -24.12
N LYS A 142 -2.55 -26.34 -23.65
CA LYS A 142 -3.18 -26.84 -22.41
C LYS A 142 -2.74 -26.15 -21.11
N TYR A 143 -1.69 -25.32 -21.13
CA TYR A 143 -1.15 -24.65 -19.95
C TYR A 143 -1.69 -23.22 -19.73
N VAL A 144 -2.70 -22.79 -20.49
CA VAL A 144 -3.08 -21.37 -20.62
C VAL A 144 -4.46 -21.02 -20.07
N THR A 145 -5.42 -21.94 -20.12
CA THR A 145 -6.82 -21.69 -19.75
C THR A 145 -7.22 -22.62 -18.60
N PRO A 146 -7.62 -22.09 -17.42
CA PRO A 146 -8.14 -22.92 -16.34
C PRO A 146 -9.50 -23.53 -16.71
N ASP A 147 -9.80 -24.68 -16.11
CA ASP A 147 -11.09 -25.33 -16.22
C ASP A 147 -12.24 -24.36 -15.84
N PRO A 148 -13.37 -24.32 -16.59
CA PRO A 148 -14.57 -23.60 -16.20
C PRO A 148 -15.03 -23.84 -14.75
N GLU A 149 -14.91 -25.08 -14.24
CA GLU A 149 -15.33 -25.42 -12.86
C GLU A 149 -14.49 -24.72 -11.78
N LEU A 150 -13.26 -24.32 -12.11
CA LEU A 150 -12.35 -23.63 -11.18
C LEU A 150 -12.51 -22.11 -11.20
N GLN A 151 -13.27 -21.53 -12.14
CA GLN A 151 -13.36 -20.08 -12.32
C GLN A 151 -14.00 -19.38 -11.11
N GLU A 152 -15.01 -19.98 -10.48
CA GLU A 152 -15.65 -19.39 -9.29
C GLU A 152 -14.66 -19.36 -8.12
N ARG A 153 -13.97 -20.48 -7.85
CA ARG A 153 -12.91 -20.55 -6.84
C ARG A 153 -11.84 -19.49 -7.08
N ILE A 154 -11.32 -19.40 -8.31
CA ILE A 154 -10.31 -18.40 -8.71
C ILE A 154 -10.78 -16.97 -8.46
N GLU A 155 -12.06 -16.66 -8.74
CA GLU A 155 -12.61 -15.32 -8.51
C GLU A 155 -12.78 -14.99 -7.01
N GLN A 156 -13.18 -15.97 -6.19
CA GLN A 156 -13.25 -15.82 -4.73
C GLN A 156 -11.85 -15.60 -4.14
N GLU A 157 -10.88 -16.44 -4.50
CA GLU A 157 -9.47 -16.32 -4.09
C GLU A 157 -8.87 -14.96 -4.52
N ARG A 158 -9.18 -14.49 -5.73
CA ARG A 158 -8.75 -13.18 -6.24
C ARG A 158 -9.28 -12.02 -5.38
N LYS A 159 -10.51 -12.10 -4.89
CA LYS A 159 -11.11 -11.08 -3.99
C LYS A 159 -10.43 -11.09 -2.63
N LEU A 160 -10.22 -12.26 -2.02
CA LEU A 160 -9.53 -12.41 -0.74
C LEU A 160 -8.08 -11.91 -0.81
N MET A 161 -7.35 -12.32 -1.84
CA MET A 161 -5.99 -11.85 -2.10
C MET A 161 -5.93 -10.34 -2.34
N GLY A 162 -6.86 -9.81 -3.14
CA GLY A 162 -6.98 -8.38 -3.40
C GLY A 162 -7.23 -7.57 -2.13
N ALA A 163 -8.09 -8.05 -1.23
CA ALA A 163 -8.33 -7.42 0.07
C ALA A 163 -7.06 -7.43 0.95
N ALA A 164 -6.39 -8.58 1.08
CA ALA A 164 -5.18 -8.71 1.90
C ALA A 164 -4.02 -7.82 1.42
N LEU A 165 -3.79 -7.73 0.10
CA LEU A 165 -2.78 -6.84 -0.49
C LEU A 165 -3.14 -5.35 -0.41
N ASN A 166 -4.36 -5.00 0.02
CA ASN A 166 -4.85 -3.65 0.28
C ASN A 166 -5.00 -3.33 1.78
N THR A 167 -4.57 -4.22 2.69
CA THR A 167 -4.59 -3.92 4.13
C THR A 167 -3.78 -2.67 4.46
N ARG A 168 -4.29 -1.87 5.40
CA ARG A 168 -3.67 -0.61 5.85
C ARG A 168 -3.80 -0.45 7.37
N SER A 169 -2.90 -1.03 8.15
CA SER A 169 -2.79 -0.72 9.58
C SER A 169 -2.01 0.59 9.82
N GLY A 170 -2.26 1.25 10.95
CA GLY A 170 -1.77 2.61 11.24
C GLY A 170 -0.35 2.71 11.82
N THR A 171 0.28 1.59 12.17
CA THR A 171 1.59 1.57 12.85
C THR A 171 2.66 1.03 11.91
N ARG A 172 3.77 1.74 11.74
CA ARG A 172 4.92 1.27 10.93
C ARG A 172 5.69 0.16 11.65
N HIS A 173 5.82 -1.01 11.02
CA HIS A 173 6.65 -2.13 11.50
C HIS A 173 7.86 -2.44 10.60
N TRP A 174 8.02 -1.73 9.49
CA TRP A 174 9.16 -1.84 8.58
C TRP A 174 10.19 -0.72 8.76
N SER A 175 11.43 -1.03 8.38
CA SER A 175 12.51 -0.09 8.09
C SER A 175 13.17 -0.47 6.75
N LEU A 176 13.91 0.47 6.15
CA LEU A 176 14.67 0.22 4.92
C LEU A 176 16.17 0.17 5.22
N PRO A 177 16.93 -0.72 4.57
CA PRO A 177 16.47 -1.81 3.69
C PRO A 177 15.88 -2.98 4.48
N MET A 178 14.81 -3.58 3.96
CA MET A 178 14.15 -4.77 4.49
C MET A 178 15.06 -6.01 4.39
N ALA A 179 14.84 -7.02 5.23
CA ALA A 179 15.62 -8.26 5.21
C ALA A 179 15.33 -9.10 3.96
N ARG A 180 16.37 -9.77 3.43
CA ARG A 180 16.23 -10.76 2.34
C ARG A 180 15.55 -12.03 2.88
N PRO A 181 14.52 -12.59 2.22
CA PRO A 181 13.74 -13.71 2.76
C PRO A 181 14.38 -15.11 2.60
N VAL A 182 15.28 -15.28 1.61
CA VAL A 182 15.97 -16.56 1.31
C VAL A 182 17.38 -16.28 0.77
N PRO A 183 18.37 -17.17 0.98
CA PRO A 183 19.75 -16.93 0.54
C PRO A 183 19.98 -17.11 -0.97
N GLY A 184 19.10 -17.83 -1.69
CA GLY A 184 19.34 -18.16 -3.10
C GLY A 184 19.20 -16.97 -4.05
N ARG A 185 19.83 -17.08 -5.22
CA ARG A 185 19.86 -16.03 -6.25
C ARG A 185 18.48 -15.72 -6.84
N ILE A 186 18.37 -14.51 -7.40
CA ILE A 186 17.22 -14.08 -8.20
C ILE A 186 17.12 -14.92 -9.50
N THR A 187 15.91 -15.29 -9.89
CA THR A 187 15.60 -16.02 -11.13
C THR A 187 14.59 -15.35 -12.04
N SER A 188 13.79 -14.40 -11.53
CA SER A 188 12.85 -13.60 -12.34
C SER A 188 12.58 -12.28 -11.66
N LEU A 189 12.74 -11.16 -12.38
CA LEU A 189 12.48 -9.82 -11.85
C LEU A 189 11.00 -9.44 -11.87
N TYR A 190 10.66 -8.45 -11.05
CA TYR A 190 9.45 -7.65 -11.19
C TYR A 190 9.38 -7.00 -12.59
N GLY A 191 8.17 -6.80 -13.09
CA GLY A 191 7.90 -6.17 -14.38
C GLY A 191 8.23 -7.05 -15.60
N LEU A 192 8.92 -8.19 -15.44
CA LEU A 192 9.25 -9.11 -16.52
C LEU A 192 7.99 -9.52 -17.29
N ARG A 193 7.99 -9.31 -18.61
CA ARG A 193 6.87 -9.60 -19.50
C ARG A 193 7.11 -10.91 -20.23
N ARG A 194 6.15 -11.84 -20.15
CA ARG A 194 6.19 -13.08 -20.95
C ARG A 194 5.31 -12.95 -22.19
N VAL A 195 5.81 -13.41 -23.33
CA VAL A 195 5.03 -13.58 -24.57
C VAL A 195 4.98 -15.08 -24.85
N LEU A 196 3.80 -15.68 -24.72
CA LEU A 196 3.58 -17.12 -24.87
C LEU A 196 2.84 -17.38 -26.19
N ASN A 197 3.45 -18.12 -27.12
CA ASN A 197 2.89 -18.40 -28.45
C ASN A 197 2.50 -17.11 -29.21
N GLY A 198 3.37 -16.08 -29.16
CA GLY A 198 3.12 -14.77 -29.74
C GLY A 198 2.13 -13.88 -28.96
N GLN A 199 1.46 -14.40 -27.92
CA GLN A 199 0.48 -13.64 -27.13
C GLN A 199 1.11 -13.07 -25.85
N PRO A 200 1.08 -11.73 -25.65
CA PRO A 200 1.62 -11.11 -24.45
C PRO A 200 0.82 -11.51 -23.21
N ARG A 201 1.51 -11.63 -22.08
CA ARG A 201 0.95 -11.92 -20.76
C ARG A 201 1.18 -10.74 -19.82
N SER A 202 0.45 -10.72 -18.72
CA SER A 202 0.66 -9.77 -17.64
C SER A 202 2.12 -9.79 -17.17
N ALA A 203 2.65 -8.61 -16.85
CA ALA A 203 3.96 -8.47 -16.24
C ALA A 203 4.04 -9.20 -14.89
N HIS A 204 5.24 -9.64 -14.56
CA HIS A 204 5.53 -10.32 -13.30
C HIS A 204 5.39 -9.35 -12.11
N LYS A 205 4.55 -9.69 -11.12
CA LYS A 205 4.16 -8.80 -10.00
C LYS A 205 4.96 -9.01 -8.71
N GLY A 206 6.11 -9.66 -8.82
CA GLY A 206 6.98 -9.98 -7.69
C GLY A 206 8.38 -10.32 -8.17
N LEU A 207 9.17 -10.89 -7.27
CA LEU A 207 10.57 -11.22 -7.44
C LEU A 207 10.74 -12.70 -7.11
N ASP A 208 11.21 -13.50 -8.07
CA ASP A 208 11.42 -14.93 -7.85
C ASP A 208 12.86 -15.17 -7.40
N PHE A 209 13.03 -15.87 -6.29
CA PHE A 209 14.31 -16.38 -5.80
C PHE A 209 14.35 -17.89 -5.92
N ARG A 210 15.46 -18.44 -6.41
CA ARG A 210 15.67 -19.89 -6.35
C ARG A 210 15.84 -20.34 -4.90
N GLY A 211 15.22 -21.45 -4.53
CA GLY A 211 15.46 -22.12 -3.26
C GLY A 211 15.36 -23.63 -3.45
N ALA A 212 16.09 -24.40 -2.65
CA ALA A 212 15.83 -25.84 -2.56
C ALA A 212 14.49 -26.05 -1.83
N GLU A 213 13.72 -27.06 -2.23
CA GLU A 213 12.48 -27.40 -1.53
C GLU A 213 12.78 -27.73 -0.06
N GLY A 214 11.93 -27.23 0.85
CA GLY A 214 12.15 -27.30 2.29
C GLY A 214 13.06 -26.21 2.87
N SER A 215 13.67 -25.33 2.06
CA SER A 215 14.46 -24.20 2.58
C SER A 215 13.57 -23.21 3.36
N PRO A 216 14.02 -22.65 4.50
CA PRO A 216 13.22 -21.68 5.25
C PRO A 216 13.02 -20.38 4.48
N ILE A 217 11.79 -19.85 4.51
CA ILE A 217 11.43 -18.50 4.05
C ILE A 217 11.24 -17.64 5.30
N THR A 218 11.96 -16.52 5.37
CA THR A 218 11.87 -15.60 6.52
C THR A 218 11.10 -14.32 6.21
N ALA A 219 10.48 -13.72 7.22
CA ALA A 219 9.79 -12.45 7.10
C ALA A 219 10.76 -11.29 6.79
N ILE A 220 10.45 -10.49 5.77
CA ILE A 220 11.31 -9.38 5.30
C ILE A 220 11.32 -8.16 6.25
N ALA A 221 10.30 -8.05 7.10
CA ALA A 221 10.15 -7.04 8.13
C ALA A 221 9.18 -7.58 9.22
N ASP A 222 9.14 -6.94 10.38
CA ASP A 222 8.13 -7.23 11.40
C ASP A 222 6.72 -7.00 10.81
N GLY A 223 5.75 -7.79 11.23
CA GLY A 223 4.38 -7.65 10.71
C GLY A 223 3.40 -8.64 11.33
N THR A 224 2.16 -8.61 10.85
CA THR A 224 1.10 -9.54 11.25
C THR A 224 0.61 -10.32 10.04
N VAL A 225 0.41 -11.63 10.17
CA VAL A 225 -0.16 -12.47 9.11
C VAL A 225 -1.63 -12.10 8.91
N VAL A 226 -1.95 -11.44 7.79
CA VAL A 226 -3.32 -11.00 7.48
C VAL A 226 -4.08 -12.01 6.63
N LEU A 227 -3.37 -12.88 5.89
CA LEU A 227 -3.94 -14.00 5.16
C LEU A 227 -2.88 -15.10 4.99
N ALA A 228 -3.27 -16.35 5.18
CA ALA A 228 -2.44 -17.51 4.86
C ALA A 228 -3.36 -18.65 4.40
N GLY A 229 -2.89 -19.52 3.50
CA GLY A 229 -3.73 -20.58 2.94
C GLY A 229 -3.13 -21.24 1.70
N ASP A 230 -3.97 -21.88 0.90
CA ASP A 230 -3.60 -22.60 -0.33
C ASP A 230 -4.56 -22.23 -1.48
N PHE A 231 -4.11 -21.37 -2.40
CA PHE A 231 -4.90 -20.85 -3.52
C PHE A 231 -4.44 -21.43 -4.86
N TYR A 232 -5.36 -21.54 -5.83
CA TYR A 232 -5.11 -22.19 -7.13
C TYR A 232 -3.85 -21.68 -7.84
N TYR A 233 -3.66 -20.37 -7.90
CA TYR A 233 -2.47 -19.78 -8.53
C TYR A 233 -1.27 -19.64 -7.59
N ALA A 234 -1.47 -19.15 -6.36
CA ALA A 234 -0.39 -18.89 -5.43
C ALA A 234 0.19 -20.17 -4.79
N GLY A 235 -0.52 -21.29 -4.88
CA GLY A 235 -0.25 -22.46 -4.05
C GLY A 235 -0.40 -22.08 -2.59
N LYS A 236 0.44 -22.68 -1.74
CA LYS A 236 0.55 -22.31 -0.33
C LYS A 236 1.26 -20.97 -0.17
N PHE A 237 0.71 -20.08 0.65
CA PHE A 237 1.20 -18.71 0.78
C PHE A 237 0.98 -18.11 2.17
N VAL A 238 1.74 -17.04 2.44
CA VAL A 238 1.59 -16.16 3.62
C VAL A 238 1.61 -14.69 3.16
N VAL A 239 0.69 -13.87 3.69
CA VAL A 239 0.63 -12.42 3.51
C VAL A 239 0.86 -11.73 4.84
N LEU A 240 1.85 -10.83 4.90
CA LEU A 240 2.20 -10.05 6.09
C LEU A 240 1.85 -8.58 5.87
N ASP A 241 1.07 -7.99 6.78
CA ASP A 241 0.95 -6.54 6.91
C ASP A 241 2.08 -6.00 7.79
N HIS A 242 2.91 -5.13 7.22
CA HIS A 242 4.01 -4.46 7.89
C HIS A 242 3.66 -3.01 8.30
N GLY A 243 2.43 -2.57 8.01
CA GLY A 243 1.94 -1.27 8.43
C GLY A 243 2.12 -0.14 7.44
N LEU A 244 1.28 0.90 7.61
CA LEU A 244 1.12 2.04 6.70
C LEU A 244 0.83 1.62 5.26
N GLY A 245 0.15 0.47 5.10
CA GLY A 245 -0.22 -0.10 3.81
C GLY A 245 0.93 -0.78 3.06
N VAL A 246 2.01 -1.15 3.75
CA VAL A 246 3.09 -1.98 3.19
C VAL A 246 2.80 -3.43 3.53
N VAL A 247 2.58 -4.25 2.50
CA VAL A 247 2.17 -5.66 2.62
C VAL A 247 3.11 -6.53 1.77
N SER A 248 3.62 -7.63 2.32
CA SER A 248 4.36 -8.63 1.53
C SER A 248 3.56 -9.91 1.37
N ILE A 249 3.84 -10.66 0.30
CA ILE A 249 3.33 -12.00 0.07
C ILE A 249 4.46 -12.93 -0.36
N SER A 250 4.52 -14.10 0.27
CA SER A 250 5.37 -15.23 -0.14
C SER A 250 4.48 -16.36 -0.64
N MET A 251 4.73 -16.87 -1.86
CA MET A 251 3.90 -17.90 -2.51
C MET A 251 4.68 -19.20 -2.79
N HIS A 252 3.97 -20.20 -3.33
CA HIS A 252 4.47 -21.50 -3.81
C HIS A 252 5.08 -22.40 -2.73
N MET A 253 4.82 -22.15 -1.46
CA MET A 253 5.42 -22.86 -0.32
C MET A 253 5.16 -24.37 -0.37
N SER A 254 6.05 -25.19 0.18
CA SER A 254 5.76 -26.59 0.49
C SER A 254 4.95 -26.71 1.79
N GLU A 255 5.29 -25.87 2.77
CA GLU A 255 4.66 -25.80 4.09
C GLU A 255 4.46 -24.34 4.54
N VAL A 256 3.33 -24.08 5.20
CA VAL A 256 3.00 -22.80 5.86
C VAL A 256 3.17 -22.99 7.36
N ILE A 257 4.07 -22.24 7.96
CA ILE A 257 4.36 -22.30 9.41
C ILE A 257 3.59 -21.20 10.15
N ALA A 258 3.60 -19.98 9.61
CA ALA A 258 2.94 -18.83 10.22
C ALA A 258 1.42 -18.86 10.02
N ARG A 259 0.67 -18.54 11.08
CA ARG A 259 -0.80 -18.63 11.11
C ARG A 259 -1.45 -17.25 11.00
N GLN A 260 -2.65 -17.18 10.40
CA GLN A 260 -3.39 -15.91 10.32
C GLN A 260 -3.63 -15.33 11.74
N GLY A 261 -3.36 -14.03 11.90
CA GLY A 261 -3.37 -13.32 13.19
C GLY A 261 -2.04 -13.37 13.97
N GLN A 262 -1.07 -14.20 13.58
CA GLN A 262 0.25 -14.24 14.22
C GLN A 262 1.04 -12.96 13.91
N ALA A 263 1.59 -12.33 14.95
CA ALA A 263 2.65 -11.35 14.79
C ALA A 263 3.99 -12.08 14.61
N VAL A 264 4.78 -11.66 13.62
CA VAL A 264 6.09 -12.24 13.28
C VAL A 264 7.18 -11.18 13.31
N LYS A 265 8.42 -11.59 13.59
CA LYS A 265 9.61 -10.75 13.56
C LYS A 265 10.39 -10.85 12.26
N THR A 266 11.09 -9.78 11.92
CA THR A 266 12.06 -9.76 10.81
C THR A 266 13.05 -10.92 10.97
N GLY A 267 13.17 -11.78 9.95
CA GLY A 267 14.01 -12.98 10.00
C GLY A 267 13.37 -14.23 10.62
N GLU A 268 12.16 -14.14 11.18
CA GLU A 268 11.39 -15.31 11.64
C GLU A 268 10.92 -16.16 10.44
N THR A 269 11.04 -17.48 10.54
CA THR A 269 10.60 -18.41 9.48
C THR A 269 9.08 -18.48 9.42
N ILE A 270 8.49 -18.13 8.27
CA ILE A 270 7.04 -18.10 8.05
C ILE A 270 6.51 -19.30 7.26
N GLY A 271 7.39 -20.04 6.60
CA GLY A 271 7.07 -21.21 5.78
C GLY A 271 8.31 -21.75 5.09
N LEU A 272 8.14 -22.76 4.25
CA LEU A 272 9.23 -23.44 3.54
C LEU A 272 9.06 -23.31 2.02
N VAL A 273 10.17 -23.14 1.29
CA VAL A 273 10.20 -23.10 -0.18
C VAL A 273 9.64 -24.40 -0.75
N GLY A 274 8.81 -24.30 -1.78
CA GLY A 274 8.29 -25.44 -2.51
C GLY A 274 7.91 -25.08 -3.94
N SER A 275 6.98 -25.85 -4.51
CA SER A 275 6.50 -25.67 -5.89
C SER A 275 4.98 -25.84 -6.03
N THR A 276 4.20 -25.41 -5.03
CA THR A 276 2.72 -25.55 -5.04
C THR A 276 2.04 -24.49 -5.92
N GLY A 277 0.77 -24.76 -6.31
CA GLY A 277 0.01 -23.87 -7.19
C GLY A 277 0.58 -23.80 -8.61
N ARG A 278 0.58 -22.61 -9.22
CA ARG A 278 1.11 -22.43 -10.58
C ARG A 278 2.60 -22.14 -10.58
N SER A 279 3.39 -23.16 -10.24
CA SER A 279 4.85 -23.17 -10.29
C SER A 279 5.37 -24.21 -11.31
N THR A 280 6.60 -24.05 -11.80
CA THR A 280 7.33 -25.02 -12.64
C THR A 280 8.53 -25.66 -11.93
N GLY A 281 8.75 -25.37 -10.65
CA GLY A 281 9.82 -25.95 -9.84
C GLY A 281 10.10 -25.14 -8.56
N PRO A 282 10.90 -25.65 -7.61
CA PRO A 282 11.12 -25.01 -6.32
C PRO A 282 11.69 -23.59 -6.40
N HIS A 283 10.94 -22.62 -5.89
CA HIS A 283 11.33 -21.20 -5.78
C HIS A 283 10.45 -20.47 -4.75
N LEU A 284 10.93 -19.33 -4.25
CA LEU A 284 10.08 -18.35 -3.57
C LEU A 284 9.67 -17.29 -4.59
N HIS A 285 8.36 -17.07 -4.75
CA HIS A 285 7.85 -15.84 -5.34
C HIS A 285 7.51 -14.84 -4.22
N LEU A 286 8.23 -13.72 -4.18
CA LEU A 286 7.98 -12.61 -3.24
C LEU A 286 7.29 -11.45 -3.96
N GLY A 287 6.05 -11.13 -3.56
CA GLY A 287 5.39 -9.87 -3.92
C GLY A 287 5.47 -8.86 -2.79
N VAL A 288 5.59 -7.57 -3.13
CA VAL A 288 5.37 -6.46 -2.18
C VAL A 288 4.34 -5.51 -2.77
N SER A 289 3.38 -5.09 -1.94
CA SER A 289 2.34 -4.10 -2.21
C SER A 289 2.55 -2.90 -1.30
N VAL A 290 2.47 -1.71 -1.86
CA VAL A 290 2.47 -0.43 -1.12
C VAL A 290 1.18 0.30 -1.48
N LEU A 291 0.35 0.56 -0.48
CA LEU A 291 -0.97 1.20 -0.60
C LEU A 291 -1.91 0.51 -1.61
N GLY A 292 -1.75 -0.80 -1.84
CA GLY A 292 -2.53 -1.59 -2.80
C GLY A 292 -1.89 -1.75 -4.18
N GLN A 293 -0.78 -1.04 -4.43
CA GLN A 293 -0.02 -1.13 -5.68
C GLN A 293 1.16 -2.10 -5.51
N SER A 294 1.19 -3.14 -6.34
CA SER A 294 2.35 -4.06 -6.43
C SER A 294 3.56 -3.33 -7.00
N ILE A 295 4.70 -3.43 -6.33
CA ILE A 295 5.96 -2.74 -6.64
C ILE A 295 7.15 -3.72 -6.72
N ASP A 296 8.26 -3.24 -7.25
CA ASP A 296 9.52 -3.95 -7.32
C ASP A 296 10.16 -4.08 -5.93
N ALA A 297 9.95 -5.24 -5.30
CA ALA A 297 10.48 -5.58 -3.98
C ALA A 297 12.01 -5.40 -3.91
N LEU A 298 12.73 -5.58 -5.02
CA LEU A 298 14.19 -5.45 -5.05
C LEU A 298 14.68 -4.06 -4.64
N THR A 299 13.87 -3.02 -4.88
CA THR A 299 14.18 -1.64 -4.50
C THR A 299 14.08 -1.37 -2.99
N LEU A 300 13.45 -2.27 -2.23
CA LEU A 300 13.26 -2.14 -0.78
C LEU A 300 14.10 -3.12 0.05
N LEU A 301 14.58 -4.20 -0.57
CA LEU A 301 15.34 -5.26 0.11
C LEU A 301 16.83 -4.92 0.29
N ARG A 302 17.45 -5.55 1.29
CA ARG A 302 18.90 -5.57 1.45
C ARG A 302 19.52 -6.45 0.38
N LEU A 303 20.20 -5.81 -0.55
CA LEU A 303 20.84 -6.46 -1.70
C LEU A 303 22.23 -7.01 -1.36
N THR A 304 22.52 -8.22 -1.84
CA THR A 304 23.88 -8.73 -2.00
C THR A 304 24.55 -8.10 -3.21
N GLU A 305 25.88 -8.24 -3.35
CA GLU A 305 26.58 -7.78 -4.56
C GLU A 305 26.10 -8.50 -5.84
N GLU A 306 25.69 -9.77 -5.75
CA GLU A 306 25.08 -10.50 -6.88
C GLU A 306 23.74 -9.86 -7.29
N ASP A 307 22.87 -9.51 -6.33
CA ASP A 307 21.59 -8.86 -6.66
C ASP A 307 21.79 -7.47 -7.28
N LYS A 308 22.78 -6.70 -6.78
CA LYS A 308 23.14 -5.40 -7.37
C LYS A 308 23.64 -5.56 -8.80
N ALA A 309 24.48 -6.56 -9.07
CA ALA A 309 24.99 -6.85 -10.41
C ALA A 309 23.85 -7.27 -11.36
N VAL A 310 22.93 -8.15 -10.93
CA VAL A 310 21.72 -8.52 -11.67
C VAL A 310 20.87 -7.29 -11.98
N TYR A 311 20.62 -6.43 -10.99
CA TYR A 311 19.84 -5.20 -11.18
C TYR A 311 20.50 -4.23 -12.16
N ALA A 312 21.81 -3.98 -12.01
CA ALA A 312 22.55 -3.05 -12.85
C ALA A 312 22.64 -3.52 -14.31
N ALA A 313 23.00 -4.78 -14.54
CA ALA A 313 23.07 -5.37 -15.88
C ALA A 313 21.70 -5.33 -16.59
N MET A 314 20.62 -5.55 -15.84
CA MET A 314 19.27 -5.50 -16.41
C MET A 314 18.86 -4.06 -16.76
N MET A 315 19.10 -3.08 -15.88
CA MET A 315 18.86 -1.66 -16.18
C MET A 315 19.66 -1.16 -17.41
N GLN A 316 20.90 -1.63 -17.58
CA GLN A 316 21.73 -1.35 -18.77
C GLN A 316 21.12 -1.98 -20.03
N SER A 317 20.91 -3.30 -20.05
CA SER A 317 20.37 -4.02 -21.21
C SER A 317 18.99 -3.50 -21.66
N ALA A 318 18.22 -2.97 -20.71
CA ALA A 318 16.90 -2.45 -20.95
C ALA A 318 16.93 -1.02 -21.54
N SER A 319 18.00 -0.25 -21.28
CA SER A 319 18.27 1.04 -21.93
C SER A 319 18.84 0.93 -23.35
N GLU A 320 19.50 -0.20 -23.67
CA GLU A 320 20.05 -0.51 -24.99
C GLU A 320 19.03 -1.13 -25.95
N ALA A 321 17.90 -1.63 -25.44
CA ALA A 321 16.82 -2.18 -26.24
C ALA A 321 16.16 -1.08 -27.10
N PRO A 322 15.95 -1.27 -28.42
CA PRO A 322 15.34 -0.26 -29.27
C PRO A 322 13.97 0.18 -28.74
N PRO A 323 13.67 1.49 -28.71
CA PRO A 323 12.42 2.00 -28.15
C PRO A 323 11.22 1.36 -28.85
N GLN A 324 10.40 0.64 -28.09
CA GLN A 324 9.21 0.00 -28.62
C GLN A 324 8.22 1.10 -29.03
N LYS A 325 8.02 1.27 -30.35
CA LYS A 325 7.09 2.26 -30.89
C LYS A 325 5.72 2.07 -30.23
N THR A 326 5.31 3.06 -29.43
CA THR A 326 3.97 3.12 -28.86
C THR A 326 2.95 3.10 -29.98
N VAL A 327 2.28 1.96 -30.16
CA VAL A 327 1.16 1.86 -31.10
C VAL A 327 0.03 2.69 -30.53
N LYS A 328 -0.06 3.96 -30.98
CA LYS A 328 -1.28 4.76 -30.80
C LYS A 328 -2.45 3.90 -31.28
N LYS A 329 -3.37 3.56 -30.36
CA LYS A 329 -4.68 3.03 -30.74
C LYS A 329 -5.39 4.11 -31.53
N THR A 330 -5.23 4.09 -32.85
CA THR A 330 -6.08 4.85 -33.76
C THR A 330 -7.51 4.37 -33.59
N GLY A 331 -8.45 5.30 -33.50
CA GLY A 331 -9.85 5.02 -33.25
C GLY A 331 -10.50 4.28 -34.41
N GLY A 332 -10.43 2.95 -34.42
CA GLY A 332 -11.20 2.10 -35.32
C GLY A 332 -12.68 2.18 -34.95
N SER A 333 -13.44 3.01 -35.68
CA SER A 333 -14.88 3.18 -35.46
C SER A 333 -15.62 1.84 -35.63
N ALA A 334 -16.16 1.31 -34.53
CA ALA A 334 -16.84 0.04 -34.52
C ALA A 334 -18.22 0.17 -35.19
N LYS A 335 -18.33 -0.26 -36.45
CA LYS A 335 -19.63 -0.49 -37.10
C LYS A 335 -20.50 -1.39 -36.22
N LYS A 336 -21.62 -0.87 -35.74
CA LYS A 336 -22.71 -1.66 -35.13
C LYS A 336 -23.04 -2.83 -36.06
N LYS A 337 -22.76 -4.06 -35.63
CA LYS A 337 -23.48 -5.25 -36.12
C LYS A 337 -24.66 -5.49 -35.19
N SER A 338 -25.84 -5.59 -35.78
CA SER A 338 -27.11 -5.85 -35.10
C SER A 338 -27.11 -7.23 -34.43
N ALA A 339 -27.77 -7.31 -33.28
CA ALA A 339 -28.04 -8.58 -32.62
C ALA A 339 -29.09 -9.40 -33.41
N PRO A 340 -29.01 -10.74 -33.44
CA PRO A 340 -30.10 -11.59 -33.92
C PRO A 340 -31.34 -11.48 -33.01
N ALA A 341 -32.53 -11.54 -33.62
CA ALA A 341 -33.81 -11.42 -32.92
C ALA A 341 -34.14 -12.66 -32.04
N PRO A 342 -34.94 -12.51 -30.98
CA PRO A 342 -35.33 -13.63 -30.12
C PRO A 342 -36.31 -14.59 -30.80
N ILE A 343 -36.06 -15.89 -30.66
CA ILE A 343 -36.95 -16.95 -31.17
C ILE A 343 -38.22 -17.01 -30.32
N LYS A 344 -39.37 -16.89 -30.98
CA LYS A 344 -40.69 -17.04 -30.36
C LYS A 344 -40.91 -18.49 -29.91
N LYS A 345 -41.13 -18.73 -28.62
CA LYS A 345 -41.80 -19.96 -28.16
C LYS A 345 -43.32 -19.73 -28.19
N SER A 346 -44.02 -20.46 -29.03
CA SER A 346 -45.48 -20.57 -29.02
C SER A 346 -45.93 -21.38 -27.80
N GLY A 347 -46.96 -20.91 -27.11
CA GLY A 347 -47.58 -21.65 -26.01
C GLY A 347 -48.72 -22.56 -26.47
N LYS A 348 -48.97 -23.62 -25.69
CA LYS A 348 -50.27 -24.29 -25.61
C LYS A 348 -50.67 -24.37 -24.13
N LYS A 349 -51.90 -23.92 -23.82
CA LYS A 349 -52.53 -24.04 -22.49
C LYS A 349 -53.37 -25.32 -22.41
N ALA A 350 -53.43 -25.91 -21.22
CA ALA A 350 -54.56 -26.58 -20.56
C ALA A 350 -54.00 -27.36 -19.34
N ASP A 351 -54.67 -27.55 -18.20
CA ASP A 351 -55.78 -26.82 -17.59
C ASP A 351 -55.75 -27.03 -16.06
N GLN A 352 -56.54 -26.27 -15.30
CA GLN A 352 -56.58 -26.36 -13.83
C GLN A 352 -57.33 -27.60 -13.32
N LYS A 353 -56.87 -28.17 -12.19
CA LYS A 353 -57.80 -28.55 -11.10
C LYS A 353 -57.16 -28.56 -9.70
N THR A 354 -58.01 -28.30 -8.72
CA THR A 354 -57.74 -27.95 -7.32
C THR A 354 -57.75 -29.15 -6.36
N ALA A 355 -57.00 -29.09 -5.25
CA ALA A 355 -57.51 -29.15 -3.85
C ALA A 355 -56.42 -29.58 -2.83
N GLY A 356 -56.58 -29.18 -1.54
CA GLY A 356 -56.08 -29.98 -0.40
C GLY A 356 -54.95 -29.43 0.50
N LYS A 357 -55.25 -28.46 1.37
CA LYS A 357 -54.80 -28.46 2.79
C LYS A 357 -55.86 -29.25 3.62
N PRO A 358 -55.73 -29.57 4.93
CA PRO A 358 -54.81 -29.09 5.98
C PRO A 358 -53.74 -30.17 6.32
N ALA A 359 -53.06 -30.29 7.48
CA ALA A 359 -53.15 -29.65 8.81
C ALA A 359 -51.77 -29.61 9.52
N ALA A 360 -51.75 -29.53 10.87
CA ALA A 360 -50.59 -29.68 11.75
C ALA A 360 -50.95 -30.61 12.94
N ARG A 361 -49.96 -31.19 13.63
CA ARG A 361 -50.08 -31.58 15.05
C ARG A 361 -48.73 -31.56 15.77
N SER A 362 -48.76 -31.31 17.07
CA SER A 362 -47.63 -31.08 17.98
C SER A 362 -47.57 -32.12 19.12
N THR A 363 -46.53 -32.01 19.97
CA THR A 363 -46.36 -32.67 21.30
C THR A 363 -46.10 -34.20 21.27
N GLN A 364 -45.42 -34.85 22.24
CA GLN A 364 -45.07 -34.46 23.62
C GLN A 364 -43.85 -35.26 24.21
N THR A 365 -43.24 -34.66 25.24
CA THR A 365 -42.34 -35.12 26.35
C THR A 365 -42.05 -36.61 26.68
N GLY A 366 -40.84 -36.84 27.25
CA GLY A 366 -40.51 -37.86 28.29
C GLY A 366 -38.99 -38.16 28.32
N THR A 367 -38.14 -37.87 29.32
CA THR A 367 -38.02 -38.16 30.78
C THR A 367 -37.59 -39.59 31.17
N GLY A 368 -36.45 -39.71 31.88
CA GLY A 368 -35.93 -40.95 32.52
C GLY A 368 -34.52 -41.33 31.99
N SER A 369 -33.40 -41.13 32.70
CA SER A 369 -32.95 -41.62 34.02
C SER A 369 -32.48 -43.09 34.03
N THR A 370 -31.16 -43.33 34.09
CA THR A 370 -30.42 -44.03 35.19
C THR A 370 -28.95 -44.28 34.80
N GLY A 371 -28.04 -44.17 35.77
CA GLY A 371 -26.64 -44.65 35.68
C GLY A 371 -26.43 -45.93 36.50
N PRO A 372 -25.24 -46.55 36.44
CA PRO A 372 -24.29 -46.50 37.57
C PRO A 372 -22.85 -46.17 37.10
N LYS A 373 -22.00 -45.40 37.82
CA LYS A 373 -21.34 -45.56 39.14
C LYS A 373 -20.13 -46.54 39.19
N GLN A 374 -18.93 -45.95 39.32
CA GLN A 374 -17.73 -46.37 40.11
C GLN A 374 -17.00 -47.69 39.73
N GLY A 375 -15.70 -47.90 40.02
CA GLY A 375 -14.59 -47.04 40.52
C GLY A 375 -13.41 -47.04 39.51
N THR A 376 -12.16 -46.62 39.76
CA THR A 376 -11.28 -46.43 40.95
C THR A 376 -10.04 -45.65 40.44
N GLN A 377 -9.26 -44.86 41.20
CA GLN A 377 -9.26 -44.46 42.61
C GLN A 377 -9.26 -42.92 42.72
#